data_AF-A0A1N7LIE4-F1
#
_entry.id   AF-A0A1N7LIE4-F1
#
_cell.length_a   1.000
_cell.length_b   1.000
_cell.length_c   1.000
_cell.angle_alpha   90.00
_cell.angle_beta   90.00
_cell.angle_gamma   90.00
#
_symmetry.space_group_name_H-M   'P 1'
#
loop_
_entity.id
_entity.type
_entity.pdbx_description
1 polymer ?
#
loop_
_entity_poly.entity_id
_entity_poly.type
_entity_poly.pdbx_seq_one_letter_code
_entity_poly.pdbx_strand_id
1 'polypeptide(L)'
;MGVHHFIWVGKGLVEDGDVSKFIIPGYIALGTGGHTDEYIRFANANTILLAWVDEEEKNLHPIHAENHKRMQETYEILKKAKDQDGRPFSIIKVPLPDLRYRPNVVVERWAMSDSTIGKEYFAPDQGVQVGDTLQYLSSSSYLNFLISNDKVLLPTYLHVGSSPEKEERVKDIFSSLYPDKTLVWIDAIEYNWGGGGIHCFTKQVPKVN
;
A
#
# COMPACT_ATOMS: atom_id res chain seq x y z
N MET A 1 -7.68 10.38 20.28
CA MET A 1 -6.50 9.48 20.23
C MET A 1 -5.80 9.33 21.56
N GLY A 2 -5.78 10.33 22.47
CA GLY A 2 -5.19 10.16 23.81
C GLY A 2 -3.67 9.91 23.84
N VAL A 3 -3.00 10.04 22.69
CA VAL A 3 -1.55 9.88 22.54
C VAL A 3 -0.86 11.23 22.66
N HIS A 4 0.37 11.21 23.18
CA HIS A 4 1.25 12.38 23.30
C HIS A 4 2.61 12.17 22.62
N HIS A 5 2.83 10.98 22.03
CA HIS A 5 4.02 10.65 21.27
C HIS A 5 3.64 10.36 19.81
N PHE A 6 4.34 11.00 18.87
CA PHE A 6 4.08 10.90 17.44
C PHE A 6 5.36 10.53 16.71
N ILE A 7 5.27 9.53 15.83
CA ILE A 7 6.36 9.12 14.95
C ILE A 7 6.02 9.61 13.55
N TRP A 8 6.76 10.61 13.08
CA TRP A 8 6.62 11.12 11.72
C TRP A 8 7.51 10.31 10.79
N VAL A 9 6.89 9.61 9.86
CA VAL A 9 7.56 8.70 8.90
C VAL A 9 7.77 9.38 7.55
N GLY A 10 8.49 8.69 6.66
CA GLY A 10 8.77 9.16 5.31
C GLY A 10 7.55 9.14 4.38
N LYS A 11 7.79 9.32 3.09
CA LYS A 11 6.73 9.23 2.07
C LYS A 11 6.16 7.82 1.98
N GLY A 12 4.86 7.71 1.72
CA GLY A 12 4.19 6.45 1.44
C GLY A 12 4.54 5.86 0.07
N LEU A 13 3.88 4.75 -0.26
CA LEU A 13 4.09 4.03 -1.52
C LEU A 13 3.76 4.91 -2.74
N VAL A 14 4.45 4.66 -3.84
CA VAL A 14 4.30 5.39 -5.11
C VAL A 14 2.89 5.19 -5.69
N GLU A 15 2.37 3.97 -5.58
CA GLU A 15 1.04 3.53 -6.02
C GLU A 15 -0.12 4.08 -5.19
N ASP A 16 0.13 4.70 -4.04
CA ASP A 16 -0.87 5.44 -3.26
C ASP A 16 -0.79 6.96 -3.57
N GLY A 17 -0.40 7.28 -4.81
CA GLY A 17 -0.22 8.64 -5.28
C GLY A 17 -1.52 9.34 -5.68
N ASP A 18 -1.42 10.66 -5.85
CA ASP A 18 -2.51 11.51 -6.33
C ASP A 18 -2.74 11.29 -7.83
N VAL A 19 -3.97 10.94 -8.23
CA VAL A 19 -4.34 10.67 -9.63
C VAL A 19 -4.15 11.86 -10.55
N SER A 20 -4.14 13.07 -9.99
CA SER A 20 -3.86 14.28 -10.77
C SER A 20 -2.39 14.45 -11.15
N LYS A 21 -1.53 13.48 -10.81
CA LYS A 21 -0.09 13.55 -11.04
C LYS A 21 0.46 12.23 -11.57
N PHE A 22 1.52 12.34 -12.36
CA PHE A 22 2.35 11.19 -12.64
C PHE A 22 3.06 10.75 -11.37
N ILE A 23 2.89 9.49 -11.00
CA ILE A 23 3.62 8.88 -9.89
C ILE A 23 5.07 8.61 -10.29
N ILE A 24 5.27 8.27 -11.57
CA ILE A 24 6.52 8.16 -12.34
C ILE A 24 6.14 8.51 -13.79
N PRO A 25 7.03 9.03 -14.67
CA PRO A 25 6.67 9.35 -16.05
C PRO A 25 5.95 8.21 -16.78
N GLY A 26 4.74 8.47 -17.29
CA GLY A 26 3.89 7.49 -17.96
C GLY A 26 3.05 6.59 -17.05
N TYR A 27 3.21 6.69 -15.73
CA TYR A 27 2.47 5.94 -14.73
C TYR A 27 1.60 6.86 -13.88
N ILE A 28 0.37 6.43 -13.63
CA ILE A 28 -0.62 7.10 -12.80
C ILE A 28 -1.18 6.09 -11.80
N ALA A 29 -1.69 6.56 -10.67
CA ALA A 29 -2.43 5.75 -9.71
C ALA A 29 -3.51 6.60 -9.06
N LEU A 30 -4.52 5.98 -8.50
CA LEU A 30 -5.48 6.65 -7.64
C LEU A 30 -5.20 6.23 -6.21
N GLY A 31 -4.93 7.19 -5.34
CA GLY A 31 -4.68 6.93 -3.94
C GLY A 31 -4.94 8.17 -3.10
N THR A 32 -4.48 8.10 -1.88
CA THR A 32 -4.69 9.10 -0.82
C THR A 32 -3.54 10.09 -0.68
N GLY A 33 -2.45 9.88 -1.40
CA GLY A 33 -1.22 10.68 -1.30
C GLY A 33 -0.19 10.13 -0.31
N GLY A 34 -0.26 8.85 0.05
CA GLY A 34 0.70 8.18 0.95
C GLY A 34 0.18 7.96 2.36
N HIS A 35 -1.07 7.51 2.51
CA HIS A 35 -1.66 7.14 3.78
C HIS A 35 -0.94 5.93 4.39
N THR A 36 -0.79 5.96 5.71
CA THR A 36 0.08 5.03 6.42
C THR A 36 -0.43 3.59 6.40
N ASP A 37 -1.73 3.38 6.26
CA ASP A 37 -2.30 2.03 6.30
C ASP A 37 -1.93 1.15 5.11
N GLU A 38 -1.46 1.73 4.01
CA GLU A 38 -0.92 1.02 2.86
C GLU A 38 0.51 0.49 3.08
N TYR A 39 1.30 1.06 4.00
CA TYR A 39 2.73 0.73 4.07
C TYR A 39 3.34 0.60 5.47
N ILE A 40 2.62 1.01 6.52
CA ILE A 40 3.11 0.92 7.89
C ILE A 40 1.97 0.68 8.88
N ARG A 41 2.09 -0.38 9.69
CA ARG A 41 1.06 -0.77 10.66
C ARG A 41 1.69 -1.24 11.96
N PHE A 42 1.11 -0.86 13.10
CA PHE A 42 1.37 -1.59 14.34
C PHE A 42 0.73 -2.97 14.26
N ALA A 43 1.51 -4.02 14.50
CA ALA A 43 0.98 -5.37 14.73
C ALA A 43 0.57 -5.57 16.19
N ASN A 44 1.33 -4.96 17.11
CA ASN A 44 1.06 -4.93 18.54
C ASN A 44 1.77 -3.70 19.15
N ALA A 45 1.86 -3.63 20.49
CA ALA A 45 2.43 -2.48 21.19
C ALA A 45 3.90 -2.18 20.86
N ASN A 46 4.69 -3.16 20.41
CA ASN A 46 6.13 -3.00 20.17
C ASN A 46 6.59 -3.43 18.78
N THR A 47 5.71 -4.00 17.95
CA THR A 47 6.05 -4.49 16.62
C THR A 47 5.36 -3.65 15.55
N ILE A 48 6.15 -3.17 14.59
CA ILE A 48 5.71 -2.43 13.42
C ILE A 48 5.95 -3.30 12.18
N LEU A 49 4.93 -3.39 11.34
CA LEU A 49 5.01 -3.93 9.99
C LEU A 49 5.33 -2.80 9.02
N LEU A 50 6.27 -3.02 8.11
CA LEU A 50 6.68 -2.07 7.08
C LEU A 50 6.64 -2.77 5.72
N ALA A 51 5.93 -2.20 4.75
CA ALA A 51 5.93 -2.70 3.38
C ALA A 51 7.34 -2.63 2.80
N TRP A 52 7.71 -3.63 2.00
CA TRP A 52 9.09 -3.81 1.56
C TRP A 52 9.19 -4.31 0.13
N VAL A 53 10.07 -3.67 -0.64
CA VAL A 53 10.58 -4.19 -1.92
C VAL A 53 11.91 -4.87 -1.62
N ASP A 54 12.01 -6.15 -1.93
CA ASP A 54 13.23 -6.93 -1.68
C ASP A 54 14.42 -6.39 -2.49
N GLU A 55 15.64 -6.68 -2.01
CA GLU A 55 16.88 -6.15 -2.60
C GLU A 55 17.07 -6.59 -4.05
N GLU A 56 16.63 -7.82 -4.36
CA GLU A 56 16.69 -8.43 -5.68
C GLU A 56 15.69 -7.80 -6.65
N GLU A 57 14.63 -7.17 -6.14
CA GLU A 57 13.52 -6.63 -6.95
C GLU A 57 13.62 -5.13 -7.17
N LYS A 58 14.35 -4.42 -6.29
CA LYS A 58 14.37 -2.95 -6.26
C LYS A 58 14.78 -2.30 -7.59
N ASN A 59 15.62 -2.97 -8.37
CA ASN A 59 16.13 -2.44 -9.64
C ASN A 59 15.37 -2.98 -10.87
N LEU A 60 14.35 -3.84 -10.69
CA LEU A 60 13.59 -4.43 -11.79
C LEU A 60 12.59 -3.45 -12.40
N HIS A 61 12.14 -2.46 -11.64
CA HIS A 61 11.15 -1.47 -12.09
C HIS A 61 11.39 -0.10 -11.43
N PRO A 62 11.16 1.04 -12.10
CA PRO A 62 11.33 2.36 -11.49
C PRO A 62 10.44 2.58 -10.25
N ILE A 63 9.24 2.02 -10.23
CA ILE A 63 8.35 2.05 -9.05
C ILE A 63 8.98 1.27 -7.89
N HIS A 64 9.53 0.08 -8.15
CA HIS A 64 10.24 -0.70 -7.12
C HIS A 64 11.43 0.08 -6.55
N ALA A 65 12.21 0.75 -7.39
CA ALA A 65 13.36 1.52 -6.96
C ALA A 65 12.95 2.69 -6.05
N GLU A 66 11.91 3.43 -6.42
CA GLU A 66 11.41 4.55 -5.63
C GLU A 66 10.72 4.06 -4.34
N ASN A 67 9.92 3.00 -4.38
CA ASN A 67 9.34 2.40 -3.17
C ASN A 67 10.42 1.90 -2.22
N HIS A 68 11.43 1.17 -2.71
CA HIS A 68 12.54 0.72 -1.89
C HIS A 68 13.25 1.89 -1.20
N LYS A 69 13.52 2.98 -1.93
CA LYS A 69 14.12 4.20 -1.36
C LYS A 69 13.24 4.81 -0.27
N ARG A 70 11.93 4.98 -0.50
CA ARG A 70 10.98 5.55 0.47
C ARG A 70 10.83 4.68 1.72
N MET A 71 10.76 3.36 1.55
CA MET A 71 10.65 2.40 2.65
C MET A 71 11.95 2.30 3.44
N GLN A 72 13.11 2.40 2.79
CA GLN A 72 14.40 2.49 3.47
C GLN A 72 14.52 3.75 4.33
N GLU A 73 14.03 4.90 3.86
CA GLU A 73 13.96 6.13 4.67
C GLU A 73 13.08 5.93 5.91
N THR A 74 11.87 5.39 5.73
CA THR A 74 10.95 5.07 6.83
C THR A 74 11.58 4.07 7.80
N TYR A 75 12.25 3.03 7.31
CA TYR A 75 12.94 2.04 8.14
C TYR A 75 13.99 2.69 9.06
N GLU A 76 14.81 3.61 8.53
CA GLU A 76 15.83 4.29 9.34
C GLU A 76 15.24 5.24 10.39
N ILE A 77 14.07 5.81 10.13
CA ILE A 77 13.31 6.58 11.13
C ILE A 77 12.83 5.63 12.23
N LEU A 78 12.15 4.55 11.87
CA LEU A 78 11.56 3.60 12.82
C LEU A 78 12.63 2.93 13.69
N LYS A 79 13.80 2.63 13.13
CA LYS A 79 14.93 2.02 13.88
C LYS A 79 15.43 2.91 15.02
N LYS A 80 15.25 4.22 14.92
CA LYS A 80 15.61 5.21 15.94
C LYS A 80 14.44 5.61 16.82
N ALA A 81 13.21 5.39 16.34
CA ALA A 81 11.99 5.69 17.06
C ALA A 81 11.83 4.81 18.29
N LYS A 82 11.11 5.35 19.29
CA LYS A 82 10.79 4.66 20.53
C LYS A 82 9.31 4.82 20.84
N ASP A 83 8.76 3.93 21.65
CA ASP A 83 7.43 4.11 22.20
C ASP A 83 7.40 5.24 23.24
N GLN A 84 6.20 5.54 23.75
CA GLN A 84 5.99 6.56 24.78
C GLN A 84 6.71 6.29 26.11
N ASP A 85 7.19 5.07 26.32
CA ASP A 85 7.96 4.65 27.51
C ASP A 85 9.47 4.55 27.21
N GLY A 86 9.91 4.97 26.02
CA GLY A 86 11.32 4.96 25.62
C GLY A 86 11.87 3.57 25.23
N ARG A 87 11.01 2.62 24.87
CA ARG A 87 11.41 1.29 24.35
C ARG A 87 11.50 1.29 22.82
N PRO A 88 12.46 0.58 22.22
CA PRO A 88 12.56 0.47 20.76
C PRO A 88 11.47 -0.43 20.17
N PHE A 89 11.21 -0.28 18.88
CA PHE A 89 10.30 -1.16 18.13
C PHE A 89 11.04 -2.32 17.45
N SER A 90 10.38 -3.48 17.38
CA SER A 90 10.70 -4.53 16.41
C SER A 90 10.06 -4.18 15.07
N ILE A 91 10.83 -4.24 13.98
CA ILE A 91 10.34 -3.88 12.64
C ILE A 91 10.37 -5.13 11.77
N ILE A 92 9.21 -5.54 11.29
CA ILE A 92 9.07 -6.67 10.37
C ILE A 92 8.79 -6.12 8.97
N LYS A 93 9.66 -6.48 8.04
CA LYS A 93 9.49 -6.17 6.62
C LYS A 93 8.49 -7.15 6.00
N VAL A 94 7.44 -6.63 5.40
CA VAL A 94 6.39 -7.41 4.72
C VAL A 94 6.55 -7.18 3.21
N PRO A 95 6.74 -8.23 2.39
CA PRO A 95 6.96 -8.05 0.96
C PRO A 95 5.75 -7.39 0.31
N LEU A 96 5.96 -6.51 -0.67
CA LEU A 96 4.89 -5.97 -1.52
C LEU A 96 4.47 -6.99 -2.59
N PRO A 97 3.19 -7.04 -2.98
CA PRO A 97 2.76 -7.84 -4.12
C PRO A 97 3.43 -7.36 -5.42
N ASP A 98 3.40 -8.18 -6.46
CA ASP A 98 3.89 -7.77 -7.77
C ASP A 98 2.99 -6.68 -8.36
N LEU A 99 3.60 -5.68 -9.01
CA LEU A 99 2.91 -4.54 -9.58
C LEU A 99 1.80 -4.98 -10.55
N ARG A 100 0.62 -4.37 -10.40
CA ARG A 100 -0.51 -4.52 -11.32
C ARG A 100 -0.86 -3.18 -11.94
N TYR A 101 -0.71 -3.11 -13.25
CA TYR A 101 -1.08 -1.95 -14.03
C TYR A 101 -1.86 -2.34 -15.28
N ARG A 102 -2.65 -1.39 -15.78
CA ARG A 102 -3.44 -1.54 -16.99
C ARG A 102 -3.34 -0.27 -17.85
N PRO A 103 -3.33 -0.40 -19.18
CA PRO A 103 -3.30 0.76 -20.06
C PRO A 103 -4.60 1.55 -19.92
N ASN A 104 -4.49 2.88 -19.85
CA ASN A 104 -5.60 3.81 -19.81
C ASN A 104 -5.38 4.88 -20.87
N VAL A 105 -6.33 4.98 -21.81
CA VAL A 105 -6.31 5.98 -22.87
C VAL A 105 -6.92 7.26 -22.34
N VAL A 106 -6.23 8.37 -22.57
CA VAL A 106 -6.71 9.69 -22.18
C VAL A 106 -7.81 10.13 -23.14
N VAL A 107 -8.96 10.50 -22.59
CA VAL A 107 -10.13 10.96 -23.35
C VAL A 107 -10.51 12.39 -22.94
N GLU A 108 -11.18 13.12 -23.84
CA GLU A 108 -11.56 14.52 -23.60
C GLU A 108 -12.55 14.65 -22.42
N ARG A 109 -13.51 13.72 -22.34
CA ARG A 109 -14.59 13.74 -21.35
C ARG A 109 -14.13 13.22 -19.98
N TRP A 110 -14.87 13.59 -18.94
CA TRP A 110 -14.75 12.94 -17.63
C TRP A 110 -14.90 11.41 -17.75
N ALA A 111 -13.88 10.69 -17.32
CA ALA A 111 -13.84 9.23 -17.32
C ALA A 111 -12.85 8.72 -16.26
N MET A 112 -13.25 7.71 -15.51
CA MET A 112 -12.37 6.88 -14.70
C MET A 112 -12.89 5.45 -14.84
N SER A 113 -12.23 4.65 -15.66
CA SER A 113 -12.68 3.30 -15.99
C SER A 113 -11.50 2.32 -16.07
N ASP A 114 -11.79 1.10 -16.51
CA ASP A 114 -10.76 0.09 -16.67
C ASP A 114 -9.75 0.39 -17.77
N SER A 115 -10.10 1.24 -18.72
CA SER A 115 -9.28 1.51 -19.92
C SER A 115 -9.23 2.97 -20.34
N THR A 116 -9.87 3.88 -19.61
CA THR A 116 -9.92 5.29 -19.98
C THR A 116 -9.84 6.20 -18.77
N ILE A 117 -9.09 7.29 -18.90
CA ILE A 117 -9.04 8.38 -17.94
C ILE A 117 -9.33 9.72 -18.63
N GLY A 118 -10.09 10.58 -17.98
CA GLY A 118 -10.40 11.91 -18.50
C GLY A 118 -9.19 12.84 -18.41
N LYS A 119 -8.97 13.65 -19.44
CA LYS A 119 -7.91 14.69 -19.43
C LYS A 119 -8.06 15.67 -18.26
N GLU A 120 -9.30 15.88 -17.81
CA GLU A 120 -9.66 16.76 -16.68
C GLU A 120 -9.01 16.37 -15.35
N TYR A 121 -8.54 15.13 -15.19
CA TYR A 121 -7.84 14.72 -13.97
C TYR A 121 -6.43 15.34 -13.85
N PHE A 122 -5.81 15.71 -14.97
CA PHE A 122 -4.42 16.12 -15.01
C PHE A 122 -4.28 17.64 -14.97
N ALA A 123 -3.27 18.12 -14.24
CA ALA A 123 -2.93 19.53 -14.26
C ALA A 123 -2.38 19.93 -15.65
N PRO A 124 -2.68 21.15 -16.17
CA PRO A 124 -2.27 21.56 -17.52
C PRO A 124 -0.75 21.48 -17.78
N ASP A 125 0.07 21.65 -16.75
CA ASP A 125 1.54 21.63 -16.80
C ASP A 125 2.12 20.21 -16.98
N GLN A 126 1.30 19.17 -16.84
CA GLN A 126 1.72 17.79 -17.09
C GLN A 126 1.78 17.43 -18.58
N GLY A 127 1.18 18.25 -19.45
CA GLY A 127 1.29 18.10 -20.90
C GLY A 127 0.53 16.91 -21.50
N VAL A 128 -0.34 16.24 -20.74
CA VAL A 128 -1.13 15.08 -21.19
C VAL A 128 -2.08 15.47 -22.33
N GLN A 129 -2.08 14.68 -23.41
CA GLN A 129 -2.93 14.87 -24.59
C GLN A 129 -3.99 13.77 -24.70
N VAL A 130 -5.12 14.10 -25.34
CA VAL A 130 -6.13 13.09 -25.70
C VAL A 130 -5.50 12.10 -26.67
N GLY A 131 -5.70 10.81 -26.41
CA GLY A 131 -5.08 9.71 -27.14
C GLY A 131 -3.78 9.18 -26.53
N ASP A 132 -3.18 9.89 -25.57
CA ASP A 132 -2.05 9.34 -24.80
C ASP A 132 -2.48 8.06 -24.08
N THR A 133 -1.57 7.09 -23.98
CA THR A 133 -1.78 5.86 -23.22
C THR A 133 -0.88 5.88 -21.99
N LEU A 134 -1.50 5.88 -20.82
CA LEU A 134 -0.83 5.88 -19.51
C LEU A 134 -1.00 4.52 -18.84
N GLN A 135 -0.06 4.14 -17.98
CA GLN A 135 -0.18 2.93 -17.17
C GLN A 135 -0.84 3.28 -15.83
N TYR A 136 -2.07 2.81 -15.62
CA TYR A 136 -2.78 2.94 -14.37
C TYR A 136 -2.42 1.81 -13.43
N LEU A 137 -1.86 2.13 -12.27
CA LEU A 137 -1.33 1.20 -11.28
C LEU A 137 -2.31 1.08 -10.11
N SER A 138 -2.61 -0.15 -9.69
CA SER A 138 -3.44 -0.41 -8.50
C SER A 138 -2.66 -0.12 -7.21
N SER A 139 -3.31 0.48 -6.21
CA SER A 139 -2.75 0.66 -4.87
C SER A 139 -2.84 -0.66 -4.08
N SER A 140 -1.86 -1.54 -4.29
CA SER A 140 -1.90 -2.91 -3.77
C SER A 140 -0.84 -3.15 -2.68
N SER A 141 -1.27 -3.52 -1.48
CA SER A 141 -0.40 -3.85 -0.34
C SER A 141 -1.02 -4.90 0.55
N TYR A 142 -0.22 -5.82 1.10
CA TYR A 142 -0.67 -6.72 2.17
C TYR A 142 -0.89 -6.02 3.51
N LEU A 143 -0.42 -4.77 3.65
CA LEU A 143 -0.60 -3.98 4.87
C LEU A 143 -1.97 -3.30 4.97
N ASN A 144 -2.74 -3.27 3.88
CA ASN A 144 -4.13 -2.83 3.89
C ASN A 144 -5.08 -3.92 4.42
N PHE A 145 -4.75 -4.50 5.57
CA PHE A 145 -5.49 -5.59 6.23
C PHE A 145 -6.35 -5.08 7.39
N LEU A 146 -7.32 -5.92 7.77
CA LEU A 146 -8.17 -5.68 8.94
C LEU A 146 -7.94 -6.75 10.02
N ILE A 147 -7.75 -6.31 11.26
CA ILE A 147 -7.79 -7.18 12.44
C ILE A 147 -9.21 -7.12 13.02
N SER A 148 -9.82 -8.29 13.17
CA SER A 148 -11.08 -8.47 13.90
C SER A 148 -10.83 -9.27 15.20
N ASN A 149 -11.90 -9.58 15.94
CA ASN A 149 -11.81 -10.27 17.22
C ASN A 149 -11.06 -11.61 17.12
N ASP A 150 -11.41 -12.43 16.13
CA ASP A 150 -10.90 -13.79 15.95
C ASP A 150 -10.25 -14.03 14.57
N LYS A 151 -10.23 -13.02 13.69
CA LYS A 151 -9.69 -13.14 12.33
C LYS A 151 -8.78 -11.99 11.94
N VAL A 152 -7.87 -12.25 11.02
CA VAL A 152 -7.15 -11.24 10.25
C VAL A 152 -7.54 -11.39 8.78
N LEU A 153 -8.10 -10.33 8.21
CA LEU A 153 -8.52 -10.29 6.80
C LEU A 153 -7.38 -9.69 5.99
N LEU A 154 -6.70 -10.52 5.22
CA LEU A 154 -5.56 -10.18 4.38
C LEU A 154 -5.99 -10.10 2.91
N PRO A 155 -5.47 -9.15 2.13
CA PRO A 155 -5.68 -9.19 0.69
C PRO A 155 -4.84 -10.30 0.05
N THR A 156 -5.37 -10.95 -1.00
CA THR A 156 -4.62 -11.86 -1.87
C THR A 156 -4.57 -11.32 -3.29
N TYR A 157 -3.45 -11.54 -3.96
CA TYR A 157 -3.14 -11.10 -5.31
C TYR A 157 -2.70 -12.26 -6.23
N LEU A 158 -2.82 -13.52 -5.79
CA LEU A 158 -2.46 -14.68 -6.62
C LEU A 158 -3.26 -14.75 -7.92
N HIS A 159 -4.56 -14.45 -7.85
CA HIS A 159 -5.45 -14.56 -9.01
C HIS A 159 -5.10 -13.55 -10.11
N VAL A 160 -4.53 -12.39 -9.75
CA VAL A 160 -3.98 -11.41 -10.70
C VAL A 160 -2.53 -11.72 -11.09
N GLY A 161 -1.93 -12.79 -10.55
CA GLY A 161 -0.63 -13.33 -10.95
C GLY A 161 0.54 -12.91 -10.07
N SER A 162 0.30 -12.45 -8.83
CA SER A 162 1.39 -12.13 -7.89
C SER A 162 2.09 -13.41 -7.43
N SER A 163 3.38 -13.31 -7.10
CA SER A 163 4.21 -14.41 -6.59
C SER A 163 3.56 -15.12 -5.39
N PRO A 164 3.33 -16.45 -5.50
CA PRO A 164 2.91 -17.29 -4.38
C PRO A 164 3.90 -17.29 -3.22
N GLU A 165 5.20 -17.20 -3.50
CA GLU A 165 6.27 -17.18 -2.49
C GLU A 165 6.17 -15.93 -1.59
N LYS A 166 5.74 -14.80 -2.15
CA LYS A 166 5.47 -13.58 -1.36
C LYS A 166 4.29 -13.78 -0.43
N GLU A 167 3.19 -14.38 -0.89
CA GLU A 167 2.03 -14.66 -0.02
C GLU A 167 2.35 -15.69 1.06
N GLU A 168 3.19 -16.69 0.76
CA GLU A 168 3.66 -17.65 1.77
C GLU A 168 4.44 -16.94 2.89
N ARG A 169 5.36 -16.02 2.54
CA ARG A 169 6.06 -15.19 3.55
C ARG A 169 5.10 -14.33 4.35
N VAL A 170 4.11 -13.72 3.72
CA VAL A 170 3.07 -12.94 4.43
C VAL A 170 2.30 -13.85 5.38
N LYS A 171 1.90 -15.04 4.93
CA LYS A 171 1.21 -16.04 5.76
C LYS A 171 2.03 -16.40 6.99
N ASP A 172 3.33 -16.65 6.84
CA ASP A 172 4.22 -17.02 7.95
C ASP A 172 4.36 -15.89 8.97
N ILE A 173 4.54 -14.65 8.50
CA ILE A 173 4.61 -13.45 9.34
C ILE A 173 3.32 -13.31 10.16
N PHE A 174 2.16 -13.34 9.50
CA PHE A 174 0.88 -13.11 10.15
C PHE A 174 0.44 -14.27 11.05
N SER A 175 0.77 -15.52 10.68
CA SER A 175 0.51 -16.69 11.54
C SER A 175 1.35 -16.64 12.81
N SER A 176 2.59 -16.13 12.73
CA SER A 176 3.46 -15.94 13.89
C SER A 176 2.99 -14.79 14.79
N LEU A 177 2.49 -13.71 14.21
CA LEU A 177 2.00 -12.53 14.95
C LEU A 177 0.63 -12.77 15.61
N TYR A 178 -0.22 -13.58 14.99
CA TYR A 178 -1.60 -13.79 15.42
C TYR A 178 -1.95 -15.29 15.48
N PRO A 179 -1.25 -16.09 16.31
CA PRO A 179 -1.43 -17.55 16.34
C PRO A 179 -2.85 -17.99 16.72
N ASP A 180 -3.56 -17.16 17.48
CA ASP A 180 -4.93 -17.44 17.93
C ASP A 180 -6.02 -16.90 16.97
N LYS A 181 -5.64 -16.29 15.84
CA LYS A 181 -6.58 -15.73 14.86
C LYS A 181 -6.57 -16.54 13.56
N THR A 182 -7.74 -16.69 12.95
CA THR A 182 -7.85 -17.28 11.62
C THR A 182 -7.45 -16.23 10.56
N LEU A 183 -6.49 -16.57 9.70
CA LEU A 183 -6.18 -15.76 8.53
C LEU A 183 -7.22 -16.01 7.43
N VAL A 184 -7.87 -14.96 6.96
CA VAL A 184 -8.84 -15.00 5.86
C VAL A 184 -8.30 -14.17 4.71
N TRP A 185 -8.05 -14.83 3.58
CA TRP A 185 -7.56 -14.19 2.36
C TRP A 185 -8.74 -13.71 1.52
N ILE A 186 -8.72 -12.44 1.13
CA ILE A 186 -9.79 -11.78 0.38
C ILE A 186 -9.19 -11.20 -0.88
N ASP A 187 -9.81 -11.48 -2.01
CA ASP A 187 -9.49 -10.78 -3.24
C ASP A 187 -9.92 -9.31 -3.10
N ALA A 188 -8.94 -8.41 -3.06
CA ALA A 188 -9.16 -6.98 -2.87
C ALA A 188 -8.94 -6.16 -4.15
N ILE A 189 -8.61 -6.79 -5.28
CA ILE A 189 -8.04 -6.06 -6.43
C ILE A 189 -8.98 -4.98 -6.97
N GLU A 190 -10.28 -5.24 -6.96
CA GLU A 190 -11.29 -4.28 -7.41
C GLU A 190 -11.34 -3.02 -6.52
N TYR A 191 -11.10 -3.18 -5.22
CA TYR A 191 -10.93 -2.04 -4.32
C TYR A 191 -9.62 -1.31 -4.60
N ASN A 192 -8.53 -2.05 -4.85
CA ASN A 192 -7.21 -1.46 -5.10
C ASN A 192 -7.18 -0.61 -6.38
N TRP A 193 -7.95 -0.98 -7.41
CA TRP A 193 -8.16 -0.14 -8.59
C TRP A 193 -8.93 1.15 -8.28
N GLY A 194 -9.74 1.15 -7.23
CA GLY A 194 -10.41 2.33 -6.67
C GLY A 194 -9.56 3.13 -5.68
N GLY A 195 -8.31 2.74 -5.43
CA GLY A 195 -7.34 3.47 -4.62
C GLY A 195 -7.30 3.13 -3.13
N GLY A 196 -7.73 1.93 -2.74
CA GLY A 196 -7.55 1.44 -1.37
C GLY A 196 -7.90 -0.02 -1.21
N GLY A 197 -7.57 -0.63 -0.07
CA GLY A 197 -7.87 -2.04 0.20
C GLY A 197 -8.93 -2.26 1.28
N ILE A 198 -8.95 -3.47 1.84
CA ILE A 198 -9.90 -3.93 2.87
C ILE A 198 -9.98 -2.97 4.07
N HIS A 199 -8.84 -2.45 4.53
CA HIS A 199 -8.80 -1.53 5.66
C HIS A 199 -9.48 -0.19 5.35
N CYS A 200 -9.33 0.33 4.13
CA CYS A 200 -9.90 1.63 3.74
C CYS A 200 -11.44 1.64 3.80
N PHE A 201 -12.07 0.49 3.54
CA PHE A 201 -13.53 0.34 3.50
C PHE A 201 -14.14 -0.12 4.83
N THR A 202 -13.35 -0.19 5.90
CA THR A 202 -13.80 -0.72 7.18
C THR A 202 -13.53 0.23 8.34
N LYS A 203 -14.36 0.15 9.38
CA LYS A 203 -14.16 0.87 10.62
C LYS A 203 -14.57 0.02 11.81
N GLN A 204 -13.61 -0.28 12.68
CA GLN A 204 -13.85 -1.04 13.89
C GLN A 204 -14.60 -0.20 14.93
N VAL A 205 -15.56 -0.82 15.61
CA VAL A 205 -16.23 -0.27 16.79
C VAL A 205 -15.77 -1.08 18.00
N PRO A 206 -14.95 -0.49 18.90
CA PRO A 206 -14.53 -1.18 20.12
C PRO A 206 -15.73 -1.56 20.98
N LYS A 207 -15.69 -2.75 21.58
CA LYS A 207 -16.66 -3.13 22.61
C LYS A 207 -16.48 -2.18 23.80
N VAL A 208 -17.59 -1.59 24.27
CA VAL A 208 -17.59 -0.83 25.53
C VAL A 208 -17.50 -1.82 26.68
N ASN A 209 -16.55 -1.58 27.59
CA ASN A 209 -16.41 -2.32 28.83
C ASN A 209 -17.37 -1.80 29.89
#